data_AF-A0A8T7DW14-F1
#
_entry.id   AF-A0A8T7DW14-F1
#
_cell.length_a   1.000
_cell.length_b   1.000
_cell.length_c   1.000
_cell.angle_alpha   90.00
_cell.angle_beta   90.00
_cell.angle_gamma   90.00
#
_symmetry.space_group_name_H-M   'P 1'
#
loop_
_entity.id
_entity.type
_entity.pdbx_description
1 polymer ?
#
loop_
_entity_poly.entity_id
_entity_poly.type
_entity_poly.pdbx_seq_one_letter_code
_entity_poly.pdbx_strand_id
1 'polypeptide(L)'
;MDPLFPYANIVAGILIFIVGFCGHWLGQLVSVLNWEFAAKLGLQEKNLLPEYRVYEHAIAVADVALGWLYGVAAVGLLLNADWGYKLAWIPGSVLIYHAISAWVWESNRRADGHRLWSDAFRAGWCGANIITGVLALLVAWSGNVV
;
A
#
# COMPACT_ATOMS: atom_id res chain seq x y z
N MET A 1 -18.11 -21.84 1.52
CA MET A 1 -16.82 -21.16 1.70
C MET A 1 -16.49 -21.24 3.17
N ASP A 2 -15.45 -21.99 3.54
CA ASP A 2 -15.02 -22.01 4.93
C ASP A 2 -14.08 -20.80 5.15
N PRO A 3 -14.47 -19.85 6.01
CA PRO A 3 -13.66 -18.67 6.23
C PRO A 3 -12.37 -19.07 6.97
N LEU A 4 -11.23 -18.48 6.58
CA LEU A 4 -9.92 -18.70 7.23
C LEU A 4 -10.01 -18.53 8.76
N PHE A 5 -10.81 -17.56 9.19
CA PHE A 5 -11.34 -17.37 10.53
C PHE A 5 -12.62 -16.51 10.41
N PRO A 6 -13.50 -16.45 11.43
CA PRO A 6 -14.72 -15.67 11.36
C PRO A 6 -14.47 -14.22 10.92
N TYR A 7 -15.19 -13.78 9.87
CA TYR A 7 -15.09 -12.42 9.31
C TYR A 7 -13.73 -12.04 8.70
N ALA A 8 -12.92 -13.02 8.27
CA ALA A 8 -11.62 -12.76 7.64
C ALA A 8 -11.68 -11.78 6.45
N ASN A 9 -12.73 -11.86 5.63
CA ASN A 9 -12.98 -10.94 4.54
C ASN A 9 -13.20 -9.49 5.02
N ILE A 10 -13.95 -9.30 6.11
CA ILE A 10 -14.19 -7.97 6.68
C ILE A 10 -12.89 -7.38 7.21
N VAL A 11 -12.12 -8.17 7.96
CA VAL A 11 -10.82 -7.74 8.51
C VAL A 11 -9.85 -7.38 7.38
N ALA A 12 -9.75 -8.22 6.35
CA ALA A 12 -8.92 -7.94 5.17
C ALA A 12 -9.38 -6.67 4.45
N GLY A 13 -10.69 -6.48 4.25
CA GLY A 13 -11.25 -5.29 3.63
C GLY A 13 -10.91 -4.01 4.39
N ILE A 14 -11.05 -4.02 5.72
CA ILE A 14 -10.69 -2.87 6.57
C ILE A 14 -9.19 -2.55 6.46
N LEU A 15 -8.33 -3.57 6.52
CA LEU A 15 -6.88 -3.36 6.43
C LEU A 15 -6.45 -2.86 5.05
N ILE A 16 -7.01 -3.41 3.97
CA ILE A 16 -6.77 -2.91 2.60
C ILE A 16 -7.24 -1.46 2.48
N PHE A 17 -8.38 -1.11 3.06
CA PHE A 17 -8.86 0.27 3.05
C PHE A 17 -7.91 1.22 3.79
N ILE A 18 -7.50 0.88 5.01
CA ILE A 18 -6.63 1.76 5.81
C ILE A 18 -5.22 1.85 5.22
N VAL A 19 -4.58 0.71 4.96
CA VAL A 19 -3.18 0.67 4.52
C VAL A 19 -3.07 0.98 3.03
N GLY A 20 -3.86 0.30 2.19
CA GLY A 20 -3.84 0.47 0.74
C GLY A 20 -4.49 1.78 0.30
N PHE A 21 -5.77 1.98 0.60
CA PHE A 21 -6.50 3.13 0.05
C PHE A 21 -6.12 4.45 0.75
N CYS A 22 -6.19 4.50 2.08
CA CYS A 22 -5.88 5.73 2.81
C CYS A 22 -4.37 6.01 2.90
N GLY A 23 -3.57 4.98 3.16
CA GLY A 23 -2.13 5.13 3.29
C GLY A 23 -1.42 5.35 1.95
N HIS A 24 -1.56 4.42 1.02
CA HIS A 24 -0.91 4.54 -0.30
C HIS A 24 -1.65 5.48 -1.23
N TRP A 25 -2.91 5.17 -1.58
CA TRP A 25 -3.55 5.89 -2.67
C TRP A 25 -3.79 7.37 -2.35
N LEU A 26 -4.38 7.70 -1.20
CA LEU A 26 -4.55 9.11 -0.80
C LEU A 26 -3.20 9.80 -0.55
N GLY A 27 -2.23 9.12 0.07
CA GLY A 27 -0.88 9.68 0.30
C GLY A 27 -0.16 10.04 -1.01
N GLN A 28 -0.21 9.15 -2.01
CA GLN A 28 0.36 9.40 -3.32
C GLN A 28 -0.44 10.43 -4.12
N LEU A 29 -1.77 10.46 -3.98
CA LEU A 29 -2.60 11.50 -4.59
C LEU A 29 -2.21 12.90 -4.10
N VAL A 30 -1.94 13.06 -2.81
CA VAL A 30 -1.41 14.32 -2.28
C VAL A 30 -0.07 14.67 -2.91
N SER A 31 0.81 13.70 -3.12
CA SER A 31 2.11 13.88 -3.78
C SER A 31 1.99 14.30 -5.24
N VAL A 32 0.97 13.78 -5.95
CA VAL A 32 0.67 14.16 -7.34
C VAL A 32 0.09 15.57 -7.42
N LEU A 33 -0.87 15.90 -6.54
CA LEU A 33 -1.57 17.19 -6.58
C LEU A 33 -0.73 18.35 -6.04
N ASN A 34 0.09 18.11 -5.01
CA ASN A 34 0.90 19.14 -4.38
C ASN A 34 2.14 18.54 -3.68
N TRP A 35 3.24 18.47 -4.42
CA TRP A 35 4.52 17.94 -3.94
C TRP A 35 5.06 18.67 -2.70
N GLU A 36 4.95 20.01 -2.66
CA GLU A 36 5.45 20.79 -1.52
C GLU A 36 4.68 20.49 -0.24
N PHE A 37 3.36 20.31 -0.36
CA PHE A 37 2.53 19.90 0.76
C PHE A 37 2.83 18.46 1.20
N ALA A 38 3.00 17.54 0.25
CA ALA A 38 3.42 16.16 0.54
C ALA A 38 4.76 16.11 1.29
N ALA A 39 5.73 16.94 0.89
CA ALA A 39 7.02 17.05 1.57
C ALA A 39 6.91 17.67 2.98
N LYS A 40 5.97 18.59 3.20
CA LYS A 40 5.66 19.13 4.55
C LYS A 40 5.04 18.06 5.45
N LEU A 41 4.20 17.19 4.90
CA LEU A 41 3.61 16.06 5.62
C LEU A 41 4.59 14.89 5.85
N GLY A 42 5.79 14.94 5.26
CA GLY A 42 6.78 13.86 5.36
C GLY A 42 6.47 12.65 4.47
N LEU A 43 5.57 12.81 3.49
CA LEU A 43 5.29 11.79 2.48
C LEU A 43 6.36 11.74 1.38
N GLN A 44 7.02 12.87 1.13
CA GLN A 44 8.08 13.05 0.14
C GLN A 44 9.28 13.79 0.73
N GLU A 45 10.44 13.70 0.09
CA GLU A 45 11.63 14.41 0.54
C GLU A 45 11.59 15.90 0.17
N LYS A 46 12.02 16.76 1.11
CA LYS A 46 12.01 18.23 0.95
C LYS A 46 13.05 18.74 -0.03
N ASN A 47 14.24 18.15 -0.06
CA ASN A 47 15.40 18.64 -0.80
C ASN A 47 15.87 17.64 -1.86
N LEU A 48 14.91 16.97 -2.50
CA LEU A 48 15.21 15.99 -3.53
C LEU A 48 15.76 16.70 -4.78
N LEU A 49 16.83 16.15 -5.39
CA LEU A 49 17.34 16.68 -6.64
C LEU A 49 16.26 16.61 -7.74
N PRO A 50 16.20 17.59 -8.68
CA PRO A 50 15.13 17.66 -9.67
C PRO A 50 14.93 16.38 -10.48
N GLU A 51 16.01 15.70 -10.86
CA GLU A 51 15.99 14.44 -11.62
C GLU A 51 15.31 13.30 -10.84
N TYR A 52 15.58 13.19 -9.55
CA TYR A 52 14.91 12.21 -8.69
C TYR A 52 13.46 12.58 -8.44
N ARG A 53 13.12 13.89 -8.44
CA ARG A 53 11.75 14.35 -8.24
C ARG A 53 10.85 13.94 -9.39
N VAL A 54 11.35 14.03 -10.63
CA VAL A 54 10.61 13.56 -11.81
C VAL A 54 10.34 12.06 -11.69
N TYR A 55 11.34 11.29 -11.28
CA TYR A 55 11.21 9.85 -11.09
C TYR A 55 10.20 9.49 -9.98
N GLU A 56 10.34 10.07 -8.77
CA GLU A 56 9.42 9.79 -7.66
C GLU A 56 7.99 10.28 -7.94
N HIS A 57 7.84 11.40 -8.65
CA HIS A 57 6.52 11.86 -9.07
C HIS A 57 5.88 10.92 -10.10
N ALA A 58 6.65 10.35 -11.03
CA ALA A 58 6.15 9.34 -11.95
C ALA A 58 5.68 8.07 -11.22
N ILE A 59 6.40 7.65 -10.16
CA ILE A 59 5.96 6.57 -9.27
C ILE A 59 4.64 6.94 -8.58
N ALA A 60 4.54 8.14 -8.00
CA ALA A 60 3.32 8.59 -7.34
C ALA A 60 2.11 8.58 -8.29
N VAL A 61 2.30 8.99 -9.56
CA VAL A 61 1.26 8.91 -10.59
C VAL A 61 0.87 7.46 -10.88
N ALA A 62 1.84 6.55 -11.00
CA ALA A 62 1.56 5.13 -11.22
C ALA A 62 0.78 4.50 -10.05
N ASP A 63 1.19 4.81 -8.81
CA ASP A 63 0.52 4.36 -7.59
C ASP A 63 -0.91 4.92 -7.48
N VAL A 64 -1.16 6.15 -7.91
CA VAL A 64 -2.51 6.73 -7.96
C VAL A 64 -3.37 6.07 -9.04
N ALA A 65 -2.79 5.77 -10.20
CA ALA A 65 -3.50 5.14 -11.32
C ALA A 65 -3.96 3.71 -11.00
N LEU A 66 -3.24 3.00 -10.14
CA LEU A 66 -3.58 1.63 -9.71
C LEU A 66 -4.28 1.59 -8.34
N GLY A 67 -3.89 2.46 -7.41
CA GLY A 67 -4.25 2.35 -5.99
C GLY A 67 -5.74 2.58 -5.68
N TRP A 68 -6.52 3.16 -6.58
CA TRP A 68 -7.98 3.26 -6.38
C TRP A 68 -8.63 1.87 -6.30
N LEU A 69 -8.01 0.84 -6.89
CA LEU A 69 -8.44 -0.55 -6.79
C LEU A 69 -8.45 -1.08 -5.35
N TYR A 70 -7.61 -0.53 -4.46
CA TYR A 70 -7.64 -0.87 -3.04
C TYR A 70 -9.02 -0.60 -2.43
N GLY A 71 -9.62 0.55 -2.74
CA GLY A 71 -10.93 0.94 -2.21
C GLY A 71 -12.05 0.05 -2.74
N VAL A 72 -12.02 -0.26 -4.04
CA VAL A 72 -13.01 -1.14 -4.67
C VAL A 72 -12.91 -2.56 -4.10
N ALA A 73 -11.71 -3.13 -4.01
CA ALA A 73 -11.49 -4.44 -3.42
C ALA A 73 -11.96 -4.49 -1.95
N ALA A 74 -11.66 -3.46 -1.16
CA ALA A 74 -12.11 -3.35 0.22
C ALA A 74 -13.64 -3.39 0.34
N VAL A 75 -14.34 -2.58 -0.45
CA VAL A 75 -15.82 -2.58 -0.47
C VAL A 75 -16.37 -3.95 -0.86
N GLY A 76 -15.80 -4.60 -1.88
CA GLY A 76 -16.21 -5.94 -2.29
C GLY A 76 -16.08 -6.96 -1.18
N LEU A 77 -14.96 -6.93 -0.44
CA LEU A 77 -14.74 -7.82 0.70
C LEU A 77 -15.70 -7.54 1.86
N LEU A 78 -15.99 -6.27 2.17
CA LEU A 78 -16.94 -5.88 3.21
C LEU A 78 -18.37 -6.35 2.88
N LEU A 79 -18.75 -6.31 1.61
CA LEU A 79 -20.04 -6.79 1.11
C LEU A 79 -20.09 -8.30 0.89
N ASN A 80 -18.98 -9.02 1.15
CA ASN A 80 -18.84 -10.44 0.86
C ASN A 80 -19.14 -10.81 -0.60
N ALA A 81 -18.73 -9.95 -1.54
CA ALA A 81 -18.96 -10.15 -2.96
C ALA A 81 -17.82 -10.93 -3.62
N ASP A 82 -18.15 -11.89 -4.50
CA ASP A 82 -17.17 -12.78 -5.17
C ASP A 82 -16.06 -12.03 -5.91
N TRP A 83 -16.40 -10.91 -6.56
CA TRP A 83 -15.44 -10.08 -7.27
C TRP A 83 -14.46 -9.39 -6.31
N GLY A 84 -14.85 -9.14 -5.05
CA GLY A 84 -13.98 -8.57 -4.03
C GLY A 84 -12.83 -9.51 -3.67
N TYR A 85 -13.12 -10.80 -3.54
CA TYR A 85 -12.11 -11.84 -3.35
C TYR A 85 -11.16 -11.95 -4.54
N LYS A 86 -11.68 -11.89 -5.76
CA LYS A 86 -10.85 -11.92 -6.97
C LYS A 86 -9.96 -10.68 -7.09
N LEU A 87 -10.50 -9.50 -6.80
CA LEU A 87 -9.72 -8.27 -6.84
C LEU A 87 -8.65 -8.22 -5.76
N ALA A 88 -8.86 -8.84 -4.59
CA ALA A 88 -7.92 -8.83 -3.47
C ALA A 88 -6.51 -9.38 -3.80
N TRP A 89 -6.36 -10.17 -4.88
CA TRP A 89 -5.07 -10.55 -5.44
C TRP A 89 -4.18 -9.36 -5.77
N ILE A 90 -4.76 -8.30 -6.34
CA ILE A 90 -4.02 -7.10 -6.75
C ILE A 90 -3.53 -6.34 -5.51
N PRO A 91 -4.42 -5.89 -4.58
CA PRO A 91 -3.97 -5.29 -3.34
C PRO A 91 -2.94 -6.11 -2.57
N GLY A 92 -3.19 -7.43 -2.45
CA GLY A 92 -2.32 -8.32 -1.70
C GLY A 92 -0.90 -8.34 -2.25
N SER A 93 -0.77 -8.50 -3.57
CA SER A 93 0.52 -8.55 -4.25
C SER A 93 1.25 -7.20 -4.19
N VAL A 94 0.53 -6.10 -4.44
CA VAL A 94 1.12 -4.77 -4.50
C VAL A 94 1.57 -4.30 -3.10
N LEU A 95 0.83 -4.62 -2.03
CA LEU A 95 1.25 -4.30 -0.65
C LEU A 95 2.51 -5.06 -0.22
N ILE A 96 2.61 -6.35 -0.57
CA ILE A 96 3.85 -7.13 -0.33
C ILE A 96 5.02 -6.53 -1.12
N TYR A 97 4.80 -6.21 -2.39
CA TYR A 97 5.79 -5.52 -3.22
C TYR A 97 6.25 -4.20 -2.60
N HIS A 98 5.33 -3.34 -2.16
CA HIS A 98 5.68 -2.07 -1.53
C HIS A 98 6.45 -2.26 -0.23
N ALA A 99 6.10 -3.23 0.60
CA ALA A 99 6.84 -3.50 1.83
C ALA A 99 8.31 -3.85 1.56
N ILE A 100 8.55 -4.80 0.64
CA ILE A 100 9.89 -5.26 0.30
C ILE A 100 10.67 -4.12 -0.35
N SER A 101 10.07 -3.47 -1.35
CA SER A 101 10.71 -2.39 -2.10
C SER A 101 11.02 -1.19 -1.22
N ALA A 102 10.08 -0.76 -0.37
CA ALA A 102 10.30 0.35 0.55
C ALA A 102 11.36 0.01 1.60
N TRP A 103 11.40 -1.24 2.09
CA TRP A 103 12.44 -1.67 3.01
C TRP A 103 13.83 -1.59 2.36
N VAL A 104 13.98 -2.11 1.14
CA VAL A 104 15.27 -2.07 0.43
C VAL A 104 15.65 -0.64 0.06
N TRP A 105 14.72 0.15 -0.46
CA TRP A 105 14.93 1.53 -0.86
C TRP A 105 15.39 2.41 0.32
N GLU A 106 14.71 2.35 1.46
CA GLU A 106 15.11 3.12 2.65
C GLU A 106 16.44 2.61 3.23
N SER A 107 16.75 1.32 3.11
CA SER A 107 18.08 0.78 3.44
C SER A 107 19.19 1.42 2.61
N ASN A 108 19.01 1.49 1.29
CA ASN A 108 20.00 2.07 0.38
C ASN A 108 20.18 3.56 0.67
N ARG A 109 19.09 4.31 0.83
CA ARG A 109 19.13 5.74 1.19
C ARG A 109 19.94 6.00 2.46
N ARG A 110 19.78 5.15 3.47
CA ARG A 110 20.52 5.26 4.74
C ARG A 110 22.00 4.94 4.59
N ALA A 111 22.36 4.00 3.74
CA ALA A 111 23.76 3.74 3.40
C ALA A 111 24.40 4.97 2.75
N ASP A 112 23.63 5.73 1.97
CA ASP A 112 24.04 6.99 1.34
C ASP A 112 23.94 8.21 2.29
N GLY A 113 23.57 8.02 3.56
CA GLY A 113 23.48 9.08 4.57
C GLY A 113 22.15 9.85 4.60
N HIS A 114 21.15 9.43 3.83
CA HIS A 114 19.83 10.04 3.79
C HIS A 114 18.82 9.25 4.64
N ARG A 115 17.94 9.96 5.36
CA ARG A 115 16.92 9.33 6.21
C ARG A 115 15.58 10.02 6.05
N LEU A 116 14.59 9.30 5.51
CA LEU A 116 13.22 9.78 5.42
C LEU A 116 12.40 9.32 6.63
N TRP A 117 12.61 8.07 7.07
CA TRP A 117 11.81 7.46 8.12
C TRP A 117 12.62 7.15 9.38
N SER A 118 11.95 7.19 10.54
CA SER A 118 12.50 6.55 11.75
C SER A 118 12.51 5.03 11.61
N ASP A 119 13.30 4.32 12.42
CA ASP A 119 13.34 2.85 12.38
C ASP A 119 11.99 2.23 12.75
N ALA A 120 11.35 2.81 13.76
CA ALA A 120 10.02 2.42 14.20
C ALA A 120 8.99 2.61 13.07
N PHE A 121 9.00 3.75 12.39
CA PHE A 121 8.06 4.00 11.30
C PHE A 121 8.31 3.06 10.13
N ARG A 122 9.58 2.88 9.73
CA ARG A 122 9.95 1.95 8.65
C ARG A 122 9.47 0.52 8.94
N ALA A 123 9.76 0.00 10.14
CA ALA A 123 9.34 -1.34 10.55
C ALA A 123 7.81 -1.46 10.64
N GLY A 124 7.14 -0.48 11.25
CA GLY A 124 5.68 -0.45 11.36
C GLY A 124 5.00 -0.41 9.99
N TRP A 125 5.46 0.48 9.09
CA TRP A 125 4.88 0.65 7.76
C TRP A 125 5.09 -0.60 6.89
N CYS A 126 6.32 -1.13 6.82
CA CYS A 126 6.59 -2.34 6.03
C CYS A 126 5.88 -3.57 6.63
N GLY A 127 5.81 -3.68 7.95
CA GLY A 127 5.08 -4.75 8.64
C GLY A 127 3.58 -4.69 8.36
N ALA A 128 2.96 -3.51 8.46
CA ALA A 128 1.54 -3.32 8.13
C ALA A 128 1.23 -3.71 6.69
N ASN A 129 2.12 -3.36 5.75
CA ASN A 129 2.00 -3.73 4.34
C ASN A 129 2.10 -5.25 4.12
N ILE A 130 3.11 -5.92 4.68
CA ILE A 130 3.27 -7.38 4.58
C ILE A 130 2.07 -8.11 5.17
N ILE A 131 1.67 -7.76 6.40
CA ILE A 131 0.58 -8.46 7.09
C ILE A 131 -0.73 -8.29 6.33
N THR A 132 -1.04 -7.05 5.91
CA THR A 132 -2.24 -6.77 5.11
C THR A 132 -2.19 -7.50 3.78
N GLY A 133 -1.04 -7.47 3.11
CA GLY A 133 -0.87 -8.11 1.80
C GLY A 133 -1.02 -9.62 1.86
N VAL A 134 -0.37 -10.28 2.83
CA VAL A 134 -0.50 -11.73 3.05
C VAL A 134 -1.94 -12.11 3.38
N LEU A 135 -2.60 -11.38 4.29
CA LEU A 135 -4.00 -11.65 4.62
C LEU A 135 -4.91 -11.49 3.39
N ALA A 136 -4.71 -10.44 2.59
CA ALA A 136 -5.47 -10.22 1.37
C ALA A 136 -5.31 -11.37 0.39
N LEU A 137 -4.09 -11.89 0.19
CA LEU A 137 -3.84 -13.04 -0.68
C LEU A 137 -4.48 -14.33 -0.14
N LEU A 138 -4.43 -14.57 1.17
CA LEU A 138 -5.08 -15.73 1.79
C LEU A 138 -6.60 -15.67 1.64
N VAL A 139 -7.20 -14.48 1.84
CA VAL A 139 -8.63 -14.25 1.63
C VAL A 139 -8.99 -14.45 0.15
N ALA A 140 -8.21 -13.88 -0.76
CA ALA A 140 -8.38 -14.05 -2.20
C ALA A 140 -8.34 -15.52 -2.63
N TRP A 141 -7.42 -16.30 -2.04
CA TRP A 141 -7.33 -17.75 -2.27
C TRP A 141 -8.54 -18.51 -1.72
N SER A 142 -9.02 -18.19 -0.52
CA SER A 142 -10.20 -18.84 0.07
C SER A 142 -11.49 -18.61 -0.74
N GLY A 143 -11.58 -17.49 -1.46
CA GLY A 143 -12.71 -17.22 -2.38
C GLY A 143 -12.63 -17.97 -3.72
N ASN A 144 -11.50 -18.62 -4.02
CA ASN A 144 -11.26 -19.33 -5.28
C ASN A 144 -11.38 -20.86 -5.19
N VAL A 145 -11.51 -21.44 -3.99
CA VAL A 145 -11.71 -22.88 -3.82
C VAL A 145 -13.17 -23.21 -4.13
N VAL A 146 -13.41 -23.64 -5.37
CA VAL A 146 -14.68 -24.15 -5.92
C VAL A 146 -14.76 -25.65 -5.71
#